data_AF-A0A1W7CZE4-F1
#
_entry.id   AF-A0A1W7CZE4-F1
#
_cell.length_a   1.000
_cell.length_b   1.000
_cell.length_c   1.000
_cell.angle_alpha   90.00
_cell.angle_beta   90.00
_cell.angle_gamma   90.00
#
_symmetry.space_group_name_H-M   'P 1'
#
loop_
_entity.id
_entity.type
_entity.pdbx_description
1 polymer ?
#
loop_
_entity_poly.entity_id
_entity_poly.type
_entity_poly.pdbx_seq_one_letter_code
_entity_poly.pdbx_strand_id
1 'polypeptide(L)'
;MTGRSPKPLAPAVLTGLASRWALLIVDALAEETLRYTRLHGRVDGISHQMLARTLRALERDGIVVRTAHATVPPRVEYALTPAGRDLRTRVAGMCAWSRAHLPEIEAARERFAAEAEHTRLRRAGLAAVPGGPPAAPLTATDALAGPARRPGDGGREIGIDRADPFLVPRANAAWARLALRYRLYGPAGEFLLATAVDDGPPRWRAVRVLPGADLMGAGAAAFLGTAAGRPEFAALSPDGRVALRATTGAARVRVIAVPTDRPGRDAASC
;
A
#
# COMPACT_ATOMS: atom_id res chain seq x y z
N MET A 1 14.03 -45.32 20.51
CA MET A 1 12.77 -44.70 20.97
C MET A 1 13.06 -43.27 21.38
N THR A 2 12.95 -42.31 20.47
CA THR A 2 13.23 -40.90 20.75
C THR A 2 11.95 -40.23 21.28
N GLY A 3 11.93 -39.99 22.60
CA GLY A 3 10.87 -39.24 23.26
C GLY A 3 10.85 -37.79 22.78
N ARG A 4 9.86 -37.43 21.96
CA ARG A 4 9.59 -36.05 21.61
C ARG A 4 9.10 -35.34 22.87
N SER A 5 9.91 -34.43 23.43
CA SER A 5 9.47 -33.56 24.51
C SER A 5 8.19 -32.83 24.08
N PRO A 6 7.11 -32.86 24.86
CA PRO A 6 5.88 -32.17 24.49
C PRO A 6 6.17 -30.67 24.39
N LYS A 7 5.77 -30.07 23.25
CA LYS A 7 5.83 -28.61 23.05
C LYS A 7 5.18 -27.94 24.27
N PRO A 8 5.77 -26.88 24.86
CA PRO A 8 5.19 -26.26 26.04
C PRO A 8 3.73 -25.89 25.77
N LEU A 9 2.83 -26.40 26.62
CA LEU A 9 1.38 -26.31 26.43
C LEU A 9 0.90 -24.86 26.43
N ALA A 10 1.57 -23.98 27.18
CA ALA A 10 1.20 -22.57 27.32
C ALA A 10 1.27 -21.77 25.99
N PRO A 11 2.37 -21.77 25.22
CA PRO A 11 2.39 -21.14 23.89
C PRO A 11 1.37 -21.71 22.90
N ALA A 12 1.11 -23.02 22.93
CA ALA A 12 0.14 -23.65 22.04
C ALA A 12 -1.30 -23.21 22.34
N VAL A 13 -1.67 -23.19 23.63
CA VAL A 13 -2.97 -22.69 24.10
C VAL A 13 -3.12 -21.20 23.78
N LEU A 14 -2.11 -20.38 24.07
CA LEU A 14 -2.13 -18.95 23.74
C LEU A 14 -2.29 -18.70 22.23
N THR A 15 -1.65 -19.50 21.38
CA THR A 15 -1.80 -19.38 19.92
C THR A 15 -3.23 -19.68 19.46
N GLY A 16 -3.89 -20.68 20.08
CA GLY A 16 -5.29 -21.00 19.79
C GLY A 16 -6.25 -19.90 20.24
N LEU A 17 -6.06 -19.40 21.46
CA LEU A 17 -6.89 -18.36 22.07
C LEU A 17 -6.71 -16.99 21.44
N ALA A 18 -5.50 -16.68 20.94
CA ALA A 18 -5.21 -15.43 20.24
C ALA A 18 -5.72 -15.39 18.79
N SER A 19 -6.46 -16.41 18.34
CA SER A 19 -7.10 -16.35 17.03
C SER A 19 -8.28 -15.38 17.03
N ARG A 20 -8.44 -14.62 15.93
CA ARG A 20 -9.54 -13.65 15.76
C ARG A 20 -10.90 -14.23 16.17
N TRP A 21 -11.21 -15.43 15.70
CA TRP A 21 -12.52 -16.05 15.95
C TRP A 21 -12.72 -16.48 17.40
N ALA A 22 -11.67 -16.97 18.07
CA ALA A 22 -11.77 -17.35 19.48
C ALA A 22 -12.13 -16.15 20.35
N LEU A 23 -11.44 -15.01 20.14
CA LEU A 23 -11.71 -13.79 20.90
C LEU A 23 -13.10 -13.22 20.63
N LEU A 24 -13.57 -13.22 19.37
CA LEU A 24 -14.93 -12.75 19.03
C LEU A 24 -16.02 -13.66 19.61
N ILE A 25 -15.82 -14.98 19.64
CA ILE A 25 -16.75 -15.91 20.27
C ILE A 25 -16.78 -15.71 21.79
N VAL A 26 -15.60 -15.53 22.42
CA VAL A 26 -15.50 -15.28 23.85
C VAL A 26 -16.21 -13.97 24.22
N ASP A 27 -16.04 -12.92 23.43
CA ASP A 27 -16.73 -11.65 23.64
C ASP A 27 -18.25 -11.77 23.46
N ALA A 28 -18.71 -12.46 22.41
CA ALA A 28 -20.13 -12.68 22.16
C ALA A 28 -20.83 -13.50 23.29
N LEU A 29 -20.11 -14.42 23.93
CA LEU A 29 -20.61 -15.22 25.06
C LEU A 29 -20.41 -14.55 26.42
N ALA A 30 -19.85 -13.34 26.47
CA ALA A 30 -19.56 -12.65 27.73
C ALA A 30 -20.82 -12.15 28.43
N GLU A 31 -21.85 -11.78 27.65
CA GLU A 31 -23.09 -11.18 28.15
C GLU A 31 -24.18 -12.24 28.42
N GLU A 32 -24.25 -13.28 27.60
CA GLU A 32 -25.30 -14.29 27.69
C GLU A 32 -24.87 -15.67 27.14
N THR A 33 -25.63 -16.69 27.54
CA THR A 33 -25.55 -18.04 26.95
C THR A 33 -26.24 -18.03 25.59
N LEU A 34 -25.54 -18.47 24.53
CA LEU A 34 -26.05 -18.41 23.15
C LEU A 34 -26.20 -19.78 22.50
N ARG A 35 -27.22 -19.90 21.65
CA ARG A 35 -27.34 -21.01 20.70
C ARG A 35 -26.41 -20.79 19.50
N TYR A 36 -26.05 -21.88 18.82
CA TYR A 36 -25.14 -21.86 17.67
C TYR A 36 -25.55 -20.82 16.59
N THR A 37 -26.82 -20.77 16.21
CA THR A 37 -27.32 -19.85 15.18
C THR A 37 -27.25 -18.38 15.60
N ARG A 38 -27.57 -18.07 16.86
CA ARG A 38 -27.41 -16.71 17.40
C ARG A 38 -25.94 -16.32 17.47
N LEU A 39 -25.08 -17.23 17.93
CA LEU A 39 -23.64 -16.98 18.01
C LEU A 39 -23.03 -16.75 16.62
N HIS A 40 -23.45 -17.52 15.61
CA HIS A 40 -23.05 -17.29 14.22
C HIS A 40 -23.48 -15.91 13.70
N GLY A 41 -24.70 -15.47 14.03
CA GLY A 41 -25.20 -14.16 13.65
C GLY A 41 -24.55 -13.00 14.42
N ARG A 42 -23.98 -13.24 15.61
CA ARG A 42 -23.30 -12.22 16.41
C ARG A 42 -21.83 -12.02 16.01
N VAL A 43 -21.22 -13.05 15.43
CA VAL A 43 -19.80 -13.04 15.04
C VAL A 43 -19.69 -12.81 13.54
N ASP A 44 -19.64 -11.54 13.14
CA ASP A 44 -19.66 -11.16 11.72
C ASP A 44 -18.50 -11.77 10.90
N GLY A 45 -18.88 -12.36 9.77
CA GLY A 45 -17.95 -12.92 8.77
C GLY A 45 -17.36 -14.30 9.13
N ILE A 46 -17.76 -14.92 10.24
CA ILE A 46 -17.37 -16.31 10.54
C ILE A 46 -18.15 -17.27 9.65
N SER A 47 -17.50 -18.29 9.09
CA SER A 47 -18.22 -19.38 8.43
C SER A 47 -18.72 -20.40 9.46
N HIS A 48 -19.79 -21.12 9.12
CA HIS A 48 -20.30 -22.22 9.95
C HIS A 48 -19.22 -23.25 10.33
N GLN A 49 -18.40 -23.66 9.35
CA GLN A 49 -17.31 -24.60 9.57
C GLN A 49 -16.27 -24.03 10.56
N MET A 50 -15.92 -22.75 10.41
CA MET A 50 -14.98 -22.09 11.31
C MET A 50 -15.54 -21.98 12.73
N LEU A 51 -16.80 -21.56 12.88
CA LEU A 51 -17.46 -21.48 14.19
C LEU A 51 -17.48 -22.83 14.90
N ALA A 52 -17.87 -23.90 14.19
CA ALA A 52 -17.91 -25.25 14.76
C ALA A 52 -16.51 -25.77 15.13
N ARG A 53 -15.48 -25.42 14.36
CA ARG A 53 -14.09 -25.77 14.69
C ARG A 53 -13.60 -25.03 15.93
N THR A 54 -13.85 -23.72 16.00
CA THR A 54 -13.39 -22.88 17.10
C THR A 54 -14.11 -23.22 18.41
N LEU A 55 -15.43 -23.44 18.39
CA LEU A 55 -16.18 -23.87 19.57
C LEU A 55 -15.67 -25.20 20.13
N ARG A 56 -15.40 -26.19 19.28
CA ARG A 56 -14.78 -27.46 19.70
C ARG A 56 -13.41 -27.27 20.32
N ALA A 57 -12.65 -26.28 19.86
CA ALA A 57 -11.36 -25.96 20.46
C ALA A 57 -11.51 -25.31 21.82
N LEU A 58 -12.36 -24.30 21.93
CA LEU A 58 -12.65 -23.62 23.20
C LEU A 58 -13.27 -24.56 24.25
N GLU A 59 -14.08 -25.52 23.83
CA GLU A 59 -14.64 -26.56 24.70
C GLU A 59 -13.56 -27.51 25.22
N ARG A 60 -12.69 -28.02 24.33
CA ARG A 60 -11.55 -28.86 24.72
C ARG A 60 -10.60 -28.15 25.69
N ASP A 61 -10.40 -26.85 25.47
CA ASP A 61 -9.48 -26.04 26.27
C ASP A 61 -10.16 -25.52 27.57
N GLY A 62 -11.41 -25.88 27.83
CA GLY A 62 -12.13 -25.54 29.07
C GLY A 62 -12.57 -24.08 29.16
N ILE A 63 -12.62 -23.35 28.05
CA ILE A 63 -13.02 -21.94 27.97
C ILE A 63 -14.53 -21.78 27.77
N VAL A 64 -15.13 -22.70 27.00
CA VAL A 64 -16.56 -22.74 26.72
C VAL A 64 -17.14 -24.07 27.22
N VAL A 65 -18.34 -24.03 27.77
CA VAL A 65 -19.14 -25.23 28.04
C VAL A 65 -20.26 -25.33 27.01
N ARG A 66 -20.48 -26.55 26.50
CA ARG A 66 -21.58 -26.88 25.60
C ARG A 66 -22.63 -27.69 26.36
N THR A 67 -23.87 -27.21 26.40
CA THR A 67 -24.99 -27.90 27.07
C THR A 67 -26.03 -28.29 26.03
N ALA A 68 -26.33 -29.59 25.93
CA ALA A 68 -27.42 -30.11 25.12
C ALA A 68 -28.67 -30.27 25.98
N HIS A 69 -29.79 -29.73 25.53
CA HIS A 69 -31.08 -29.83 26.21
C HIS A 69 -31.98 -30.78 25.43
N ALA A 70 -32.53 -31.78 26.13
CA ALA A 70 -33.49 -32.74 25.58
C ALA A 70 -34.91 -32.14 25.49
N THR A 71 -35.04 -31.01 24.79
CA THR A 71 -36.32 -30.38 24.47
C THR A 71 -36.81 -30.83 23.09
N VAL A 72 -38.08 -30.58 22.77
CA VAL A 72 -38.59 -30.66 21.40
C VAL A 72 -38.85 -29.22 20.91
N PRO A 73 -38.11 -28.71 19.89
CA PRO A 73 -36.97 -29.33 19.23
C PRO A 73 -35.70 -29.36 20.11
N PRO A 74 -34.74 -30.28 19.87
CA PRO A 74 -33.47 -30.32 20.59
C PRO A 74 -32.71 -29.02 20.42
N ARG A 75 -32.09 -28.53 21.50
CA ARG A 75 -31.29 -27.30 21.45
C ARG A 75 -29.94 -27.48 22.13
N VAL A 76 -28.95 -26.77 21.61
CA VAL A 76 -27.60 -26.72 22.14
C VAL A 76 -27.24 -25.28 22.45
N GLU A 77 -26.70 -25.08 23.63
CA GLU A 77 -26.30 -23.78 24.15
C GLU A 77 -24.83 -23.79 24.53
N TYR A 78 -24.19 -22.63 24.39
CA TYR A 78 -22.79 -22.39 24.69
C TYR A 78 -22.69 -21.26 25.71
N ALA A 79 -21.84 -21.44 26.71
CA ALA A 79 -21.58 -20.43 27.73
C ALA A 79 -20.09 -20.40 28.07
N LEU A 80 -19.60 -19.26 28.56
CA LEU A 80 -18.25 -19.19 29.11
C LEU A 80 -18.16 -19.95 30.44
N THR A 81 -17.05 -20.67 30.63
CA THR A 81 -16.64 -21.17 31.95
C THR A 81 -16.10 -20.01 32.81
N PRO A 82 -15.83 -20.23 34.12
CA PRO A 82 -15.10 -19.24 34.92
C PRO A 82 -13.76 -18.84 34.30
N ALA A 83 -13.00 -19.81 33.77
CA ALA A 83 -11.75 -19.55 33.06
C ALA A 83 -11.96 -18.72 31.78
N GLY A 84 -13.04 -18.97 31.03
CA GLY A 84 -13.37 -18.16 29.86
C GLY A 84 -13.78 -16.72 30.19
N ARG A 85 -14.50 -16.50 31.30
CA ARG A 85 -14.79 -15.14 31.79
C ARG A 85 -13.53 -14.41 32.24
N ASP A 86 -12.64 -15.11 32.93
CA ASP A 86 -11.35 -14.57 33.37
C ASP A 86 -10.44 -14.19 32.19
N LEU A 87 -10.43 -15.02 31.14
CA LEU A 87 -9.78 -14.73 29.86
C LEU A 87 -10.36 -13.48 29.20
N ARG A 88 -11.70 -13.37 29.11
CA ARG A 88 -12.38 -12.20 28.54
C ARG A 88 -11.94 -10.90 29.22
N THR A 89 -11.84 -10.89 30.54
CA THR A 89 -11.40 -9.71 31.30
C THR A 89 -9.97 -9.29 30.93
N ARG A 90 -9.04 -10.25 30.79
CA ARG A 90 -7.66 -9.96 30.36
C ARG A 90 -7.62 -9.40 28.93
N VAL A 91 -8.38 -10.02 28.02
CA VAL A 91 -8.47 -9.57 26.63
C VAL A 91 -9.05 -8.15 26.56
N ALA A 92 -10.09 -7.85 27.35
CA ALA A 92 -10.66 -6.49 27.42
C ALA A 92 -9.63 -5.45 27.87
N GLY A 93 -8.76 -5.81 28.83
CA GLY A 93 -7.63 -4.97 29.25
C GLY A 93 -6.62 -4.71 28.12
N MET A 94 -6.27 -5.76 27.36
CA MET A 94 -5.38 -5.61 26.19
C MET A 94 -6.01 -4.72 25.10
N CYS A 95 -7.31 -4.85 24.85
CA CYS A 95 -8.03 -4.01 23.90
C CYS A 95 -8.13 -2.54 24.37
N ALA A 96 -8.29 -2.31 25.68
CA ALA A 96 -8.27 -0.96 26.24
C ALA A 96 -6.87 -0.33 26.10
N TRP A 97 -5.82 -1.09 26.42
CA TRP A 97 -4.44 -0.67 26.23
C TRP A 97 -4.15 -0.34 24.75
N SER A 98 -4.57 -1.20 23.82
CA SER A 98 -4.31 -0.99 22.38
C SER A 98 -5.02 0.24 21.84
N ARG A 99 -6.26 0.50 22.27
CA ARG A 99 -6.97 1.75 21.92
C ARG A 99 -6.28 2.99 22.47
N ALA A 100 -5.81 2.94 23.72
CA ALA A 100 -5.12 4.06 24.33
C ALA A 100 -3.81 4.41 23.61
N HIS A 101 -3.09 3.42 23.08
CA HIS A 101 -1.80 3.60 22.39
C HIS A 101 -1.91 3.57 20.86
N LEU A 102 -3.12 3.46 20.30
CA LEU A 102 -3.32 3.40 18.85
C LEU A 102 -2.69 4.60 18.13
N PRO A 103 -2.86 5.86 18.60
CA PRO A 103 -2.24 7.01 17.94
C PRO A 103 -0.70 6.93 17.91
N GLU A 104 -0.08 6.45 18.99
CA GLU A 104 1.38 6.32 19.07
C GLU A 104 1.92 5.23 18.14
N ILE A 105 1.20 4.10 18.07
CA ILE A 105 1.52 2.99 17.17
C ILE A 105 1.36 3.41 15.71
N GLU A 106 0.30 4.15 15.38
CA GLU A 106 0.08 4.72 14.04
C GLU A 106 1.19 5.69 13.68
N ALA A 107 1.51 6.64 14.57
CA ALA A 107 2.61 7.59 14.36
C ALA A 107 3.97 6.87 14.20
N ALA A 108 4.22 5.79 14.94
CA ALA A 108 5.43 4.98 14.78
C ALA A 108 5.48 4.28 13.42
N ARG A 109 4.36 3.73 12.95
CA ARG A 109 4.25 3.12 11.61
C ARG A 109 4.47 4.15 10.51
N GLU A 110 3.91 5.35 10.67
CA GLU A 110 4.10 6.46 9.73
C GLU A 110 5.56 6.90 9.68
N ARG A 111 6.22 7.07 10.83
CA ARG A 111 7.65 7.41 10.90
C ARG A 111 8.51 6.35 10.21
N PHE A 112 8.26 5.06 10.49
CA PHE A 112 9.00 3.98 9.86
C PHE A 112 8.81 3.96 8.33
N ALA A 113 7.57 4.16 7.85
CA ALA A 113 7.29 4.25 6.43
C ALA A 113 7.96 5.47 5.78
N ALA A 114 7.94 6.63 6.45
CA ALA A 114 8.57 7.86 5.97
C ALA A 114 10.10 7.73 5.90
N GLU A 115 10.73 7.07 6.88
CA GLU A 115 12.17 6.82 6.89
C GLU A 115 12.61 5.84 5.79
N ALA A 116 11.84 4.76 5.59
CA ALA A 116 12.07 3.82 4.49
C ALA A 116 11.95 4.54 3.14
N GLU A 117 10.95 5.40 2.98
CA GLU A 117 10.74 6.20 1.78
C GLU A 117 11.87 7.23 1.56
N HIS A 118 12.27 7.95 2.61
CA HIS A 118 13.38 8.90 2.56
C HIS A 118 14.68 8.22 2.10
N THR A 119 14.96 7.04 2.64
CA THR A 119 16.12 6.22 2.26
C THR A 119 16.06 5.81 0.79
N ARG A 120 14.88 5.39 0.31
CA ARG A 120 14.67 5.03 -1.10
C ARG A 120 14.87 6.22 -2.04
N LEU A 121 14.25 7.36 -1.73
CA LEU A 121 14.42 8.60 -2.49
C LEU A 121 15.88 9.01 -2.59
N ARG A 122 16.61 9.00 -1.46
CA ARG A 122 18.04 9.36 -1.47
C ARG A 122 18.89 8.41 -2.31
N ARG A 123 18.60 7.10 -2.28
CA ARG A 123 19.26 6.12 -3.17
C ARG A 123 18.95 6.38 -4.65
N ALA A 124 17.78 6.92 -4.96
CA ALA A 124 17.41 7.37 -6.30
C ALA A 124 17.99 8.75 -6.66
N GLY A 125 18.77 9.39 -5.78
CA GLY A 125 19.28 10.75 -5.99
C GLY A 125 18.19 11.81 -5.89
N LEU A 126 17.15 11.56 -5.10
CA LEU A 126 16.02 12.47 -4.89
C LEU A 126 15.90 12.88 -3.42
N ALA A 127 15.36 14.08 -3.19
CA ALA A 127 14.93 14.54 -1.88
C ALA A 127 13.44 14.83 -1.89
N ALA A 128 12.72 14.39 -0.86
CA ALA A 128 11.33 14.80 -0.65
C ALA A 128 11.25 16.31 -0.39
N VAL A 129 10.26 16.97 -0.98
CA VAL A 129 9.95 18.37 -0.71
C VAL A 129 8.78 18.43 0.29
N PRO A 130 8.88 19.21 1.39
CA PRO A 130 7.77 19.41 2.33
C PRO A 130 6.59 20.11 1.66
N GLY A 131 5.37 19.73 2.05
CA GLY A 131 4.15 20.11 1.33
C GLY A 131 3.84 19.06 0.27
N GLY A 132 2.66 18.45 0.35
CA GLY A 132 2.25 17.40 -0.59
C GLY A 132 2.25 17.88 -2.04
N PRO A 133 2.07 16.98 -3.01
CA PRO A 133 1.77 17.45 -4.36
C PRO A 133 0.61 18.46 -4.25
N PRO A 134 0.68 19.63 -4.91
CA PRO A 134 -0.53 20.42 -5.12
C PRO A 134 -1.60 19.51 -5.73
N ALA A 135 -2.88 19.88 -5.62
CA ALA A 135 -3.97 19.13 -6.24
C ALA A 135 -3.72 19.04 -7.76
N ALA A 136 -2.96 18.03 -8.18
CA ALA A 136 -2.54 17.87 -9.55
C ALA A 136 -3.80 17.53 -10.34
N PRO A 137 -4.16 18.33 -11.36
CA PRO A 137 -5.36 18.05 -12.12
C PRO A 137 -5.23 16.66 -12.76
N LEU A 138 -6.24 15.82 -12.53
CA LEU A 138 -6.34 14.43 -13.01
C LEU A 138 -6.02 14.27 -14.51
N THR A 139 -6.23 15.34 -15.29
CA THR A 139 -5.91 15.47 -16.71
C THR A 139 -4.45 15.15 -17.05
N ALA A 140 -3.52 15.35 -16.10
CA ALA A 140 -2.10 15.03 -16.27
C ALA A 140 -1.82 13.51 -16.23
N THR A 141 -2.61 12.73 -15.49
CA THR A 141 -2.54 11.26 -15.45
C THR A 141 -3.01 10.66 -16.78
N ASP A 142 -4.03 11.24 -17.41
CA ASP A 142 -4.52 10.84 -18.75
C ASP A 142 -3.50 11.16 -19.85
N ALA A 143 -2.76 12.27 -19.74
CA ALA A 143 -1.66 12.61 -20.64
C ALA A 143 -0.52 11.57 -20.60
N LEU A 144 -0.42 10.83 -19.49
CA LEU A 144 0.57 9.78 -19.28
C LEU A 144 0.04 8.37 -19.58
N ALA A 145 -1.28 8.16 -19.64
CA ALA A 145 -1.90 6.84 -19.86
C ALA A 145 -2.03 6.44 -21.35
N GLY A 146 -1.97 7.40 -22.28
CA GLY A 146 -2.09 7.14 -23.73
C GLY A 146 -0.78 6.71 -24.42
N PRO A 147 -0.83 6.17 -25.66
CA PRO A 147 0.35 6.10 -26.52
C PRO A 147 0.95 7.50 -26.66
N ALA A 148 2.27 7.61 -26.58
CA ALA A 148 3.03 8.87 -26.72
C ALA A 148 2.33 9.80 -27.73
N ARG A 149 1.76 10.93 -27.25
CA ARG A 149 1.11 11.91 -28.13
C ARG A 149 2.09 12.31 -29.24
N ARG A 150 1.59 12.45 -30.47
CA ARG A 150 2.44 12.71 -31.64
C ARG A 150 3.17 14.06 -31.45
N PRO A 151 4.40 14.19 -31.97
CA PRO A 151 5.21 15.42 -31.88
C PRO A 151 4.56 16.73 -32.39
N GLY A 152 3.37 16.68 -33.01
CA GLY A 152 2.63 17.84 -33.50
C GLY A 152 1.90 18.65 -32.41
N ASP A 153 1.73 18.11 -31.21
CA ASP A 153 0.96 18.76 -30.11
C ASP A 153 1.83 19.69 -29.23
N GLY A 154 2.95 20.21 -29.76
CA GLY A 154 3.91 21.03 -29.01
C GLY A 154 4.87 20.23 -28.10
N GLY A 155 4.70 18.91 -28.05
CA GLY A 155 5.58 17.99 -27.33
C GLY A 155 6.88 17.65 -28.07
N ARG A 156 7.86 17.12 -27.34
CA ARG A 156 9.12 16.62 -27.91
C ARG A 156 9.45 15.23 -27.38
N GLU A 157 9.82 14.34 -28.28
CA GLU A 157 10.31 12.99 -27.98
C GLU A 157 11.80 12.88 -28.32
N ILE A 158 12.56 12.22 -27.45
CA ILE A 158 13.95 11.80 -27.69
C ILE A 158 14.01 10.29 -27.52
N GLY A 159 14.30 9.58 -28.62
CA GLY A 159 14.53 8.14 -28.62
C GLY A 159 16.02 7.82 -28.48
N ILE A 160 16.34 6.85 -27.63
CA ILE A 160 17.71 6.37 -27.38
C ILE A 160 17.72 4.86 -27.61
N ASP A 161 18.68 4.37 -28.39
CA ASP A 161 18.82 2.95 -28.68
C ASP A 161 19.11 2.18 -27.39
N ARG A 162 18.41 1.06 -27.17
CA ARG A 162 18.60 0.24 -25.98
C ARG A 162 19.94 -0.52 -25.99
N ALA A 163 20.57 -0.68 -27.14
CA ALA A 163 21.90 -1.27 -27.29
C ALA A 163 23.04 -0.26 -27.04
N ASP A 164 22.71 1.01 -26.76
CA ASP A 164 23.71 2.06 -26.52
C ASP A 164 24.50 1.79 -25.22
N PRO A 165 25.85 1.70 -25.27
CA PRO A 165 26.65 1.47 -24.06
C PRO A 165 26.55 2.62 -23.05
N PHE A 166 26.09 3.80 -23.48
CA PHE A 166 25.84 4.97 -22.63
C PHE A 166 24.34 5.27 -22.49
N LEU A 167 23.48 4.25 -22.60
CA LEU A 167 22.02 4.38 -22.49
C LEU A 167 21.58 5.22 -21.29
N VAL A 168 22.03 4.87 -20.08
CA VAL A 168 21.64 5.54 -18.84
C VAL A 168 22.08 7.01 -18.81
N PRO A 169 23.37 7.36 -19.03
CA PRO A 169 23.80 8.75 -19.14
C PRO A 169 23.06 9.56 -20.22
N ARG A 170 22.86 8.99 -21.41
CA ARG A 170 22.15 9.68 -22.51
C ARG A 170 20.68 9.91 -22.18
N ALA A 171 20.05 8.96 -21.48
CA ALA A 171 18.65 9.09 -21.08
C ALA A 171 18.47 10.14 -19.97
N ASN A 172 19.35 10.16 -18.97
CA ASN A 172 19.40 11.24 -17.98
C ASN A 172 19.61 12.61 -18.65
N ALA A 173 20.54 12.71 -19.60
CA ALA A 173 20.79 13.96 -20.33
C ALA A 173 19.62 14.39 -21.23
N ALA A 174 18.91 13.45 -21.85
CA ALA A 174 17.69 13.73 -22.59
C ALA A 174 16.58 14.24 -21.66
N TRP A 175 16.37 13.57 -20.54
CA TRP A 175 15.43 13.97 -19.49
C TRP A 175 15.73 15.37 -18.97
N ALA A 176 16.95 15.64 -18.53
CA ALA A 176 17.34 16.94 -17.98
C ALA A 176 17.13 18.08 -18.98
N ARG A 177 17.50 17.85 -20.26
CA ARG A 177 17.29 18.84 -21.33
C ARG A 177 15.81 19.13 -21.57
N LEU A 178 14.95 18.12 -21.59
CA LEU A 178 13.51 18.32 -21.78
C LEU A 178 12.87 18.97 -20.54
N ALA A 179 13.25 18.55 -19.33
CA ALA A 179 12.78 19.13 -18.08
C ALA A 179 13.07 20.63 -17.99
N LEU A 180 14.28 21.05 -18.35
CA LEU A 180 14.66 22.47 -18.38
C LEU A 180 13.94 23.23 -19.50
N ARG A 181 13.92 22.68 -20.72
CA ARG A 181 13.29 23.34 -21.88
C ARG A 181 11.80 23.60 -21.66
N TYR A 182 11.10 22.63 -21.07
CA TYR A 182 9.66 22.71 -20.85
C TYR A 182 9.30 23.29 -19.47
N ARG A 183 10.28 23.71 -18.66
CA ARG A 183 10.06 24.28 -17.32
C ARG A 183 9.28 23.33 -16.39
N LEU A 184 9.76 22.08 -16.31
CA LEU A 184 9.20 21.07 -15.41
C LEU A 184 9.33 21.48 -13.94
N TYR A 185 10.40 22.18 -13.57
CA TYR A 185 10.66 22.53 -12.18
C TYR A 185 9.94 23.80 -11.76
N GLY A 186 9.46 23.82 -10.52
CA GLY A 186 9.04 25.03 -9.83
C GLY A 186 10.23 25.91 -9.40
N PRO A 187 9.95 27.07 -8.76
CA PRO A 187 10.95 28.07 -8.43
C PRO A 187 12.08 27.56 -7.52
N ALA A 188 11.80 26.57 -6.66
CA ALA A 188 12.79 25.97 -5.78
C ALA A 188 13.35 24.64 -6.34
N GLY A 189 13.17 24.36 -7.64
CA GLY A 189 13.66 23.13 -8.28
C GLY A 189 12.81 21.89 -8.02
N GLU A 190 11.62 22.05 -7.45
CA GLU A 190 10.69 20.98 -7.13
C GLU A 190 9.85 20.55 -8.33
N PHE A 191 9.48 19.28 -8.38
CA PHE A 191 8.58 18.72 -9.38
C PHE A 191 7.82 17.54 -8.78
N LEU A 192 6.75 17.09 -9.42
CA LEU A 192 6.00 15.93 -8.98
C LEU A 192 6.50 14.70 -9.70
N LEU A 193 6.77 13.63 -8.97
CA LEU A 193 7.19 12.34 -9.50
C LEU A 193 6.14 11.29 -9.14
N ALA A 194 5.74 10.50 -10.13
CA ALA A 194 4.88 9.35 -9.93
C ALA A 194 5.69 8.23 -9.27
N THR A 195 5.22 7.76 -8.12
CA THR A 195 5.70 6.54 -7.47
C THR A 195 4.65 5.46 -7.62
N ALA A 196 5.05 4.31 -8.14
CA ALA A 196 4.17 3.16 -8.24
C ALA A 196 4.06 2.46 -6.88
N VAL A 197 2.86 2.04 -6.53
CA VAL A 197 2.59 0.97 -5.57
C VAL A 197 1.83 -0.09 -6.36
N ASP A 198 2.18 -1.37 -6.19
CA ASP A 198 1.65 -2.52 -6.94
C ASP A 198 0.18 -2.36 -7.40
N ASP A 199 -0.07 -2.55 -8.70
CA ASP A 199 -1.37 -2.59 -9.38
C ASP A 199 -2.37 -1.42 -9.15
N GLY A 200 -1.94 -0.29 -8.58
CA GLY A 200 -2.77 0.90 -8.33
C GLY A 200 -2.43 2.13 -9.20
N PRO A 201 -3.28 3.19 -9.18
CA PRO A 201 -2.95 4.46 -9.82
C PRO A 201 -1.68 5.07 -9.19
N PRO A 202 -0.86 5.80 -9.97
CA PRO A 202 0.38 6.38 -9.48
C PRO A 202 0.12 7.36 -8.34
N ARG A 203 0.95 7.29 -7.28
CA ARG A 203 0.95 8.30 -6.23
C ARG A 203 1.94 9.40 -6.60
N TRP A 204 1.49 10.64 -6.56
CA TRP A 204 2.34 11.79 -6.86
C TRP A 204 3.09 12.26 -5.61
N ARG A 205 4.38 12.56 -5.77
CA ARG A 205 5.24 13.08 -4.71
C ARG A 205 6.02 14.29 -5.17
N ALA A 206 6.02 15.36 -4.39
CA ALA A 206 6.90 16.51 -4.62
C ALA A 206 8.33 16.15 -4.22
N VAL A 207 9.26 16.25 -5.17
CA VAL A 207 10.66 15.89 -5.01
C VAL A 207 11.58 16.92 -5.67
N ARG A 208 12.87 16.88 -5.30
CA ARG A 208 13.95 17.61 -5.96
C ARG A 208 15.06 16.63 -6.32
N VAL A 209 15.71 16.84 -7.47
CA VAL A 209 16.89 16.09 -7.87
C VAL A 209 18.10 16.54 -7.04
N LEU A 210 18.81 15.59 -6.42
CA LEU A 210 20.06 15.86 -5.73
C LEU A 210 21.19 16.10 -6.76
N PRO A 211 22.21 16.91 -6.43
CA PRO A 211 23.37 17.10 -7.30
C PRO A 211 24.02 15.76 -7.68
N GLY A 212 24.27 15.56 -8.98
CA GLY A 212 24.90 14.34 -9.50
C GLY A 212 24.01 13.09 -9.51
N ALA A 213 22.70 13.23 -9.29
CA ALA A 213 21.77 12.11 -9.28
C ALA A 213 21.69 11.36 -10.62
N ASP A 214 21.63 10.02 -10.52
CA ASP A 214 21.38 9.11 -11.63
C ASP A 214 19.94 8.58 -11.55
N LEU A 215 19.00 9.35 -12.12
CA LEU A 215 17.56 9.05 -12.10
C LEU A 215 17.16 7.82 -12.91
N MET A 216 18.05 7.36 -13.81
CA MET A 216 17.84 6.22 -14.69
C MET A 216 18.67 4.99 -14.28
N GLY A 217 19.47 5.12 -13.23
CA GLY A 217 20.39 4.11 -12.72
C GLY A 217 19.75 3.10 -11.77
N ALA A 218 20.54 2.13 -11.31
CA ALA A 218 20.06 1.01 -10.51
C ALA A 218 19.38 1.42 -9.19
N GLY A 219 19.84 2.51 -8.54
CA GLY A 219 19.25 3.03 -7.31
C GLY A 219 17.87 3.67 -7.51
N ALA A 220 17.67 4.36 -8.63
CA ALA A 220 16.37 4.92 -9.01
C ALA A 220 15.42 3.85 -9.56
N ALA A 221 15.96 2.81 -10.20
CA ALA A 221 15.17 1.75 -10.81
C ALA A 221 14.30 0.99 -9.80
N ALA A 222 14.85 0.69 -8.62
CA ALA A 222 14.15 0.03 -7.53
C ALA A 222 13.02 0.88 -6.91
N PHE A 223 13.07 2.20 -7.09
CA PHE A 223 12.09 3.14 -6.56
C PHE A 223 10.97 3.45 -7.56
N LEU A 224 11.35 3.56 -8.84
CA LEU A 224 10.43 3.88 -9.94
C LEU A 224 9.70 2.64 -10.49
N GLY A 225 9.92 1.45 -9.90
CA GLY A 225 9.26 0.21 -10.30
C GLY A 225 9.83 -0.44 -11.57
N THR A 226 11.12 -0.19 -11.86
CA THR A 226 11.75 -0.58 -13.13
C THR A 226 12.89 -1.57 -12.93
N ALA A 227 13.05 -2.51 -13.86
CA ALA A 227 14.30 -3.26 -13.96
C ALA A 227 15.43 -2.32 -14.43
N ALA A 228 16.68 -2.55 -14.00
CA ALA A 228 17.83 -1.75 -14.43
C ALA A 228 17.84 -1.58 -15.97
N GLY A 229 17.88 -0.34 -16.46
CA GLY A 229 17.84 -0.03 -17.89
C GLY A 229 16.45 -0.09 -18.54
N ARG A 230 15.37 -0.16 -17.75
CA ARG A 230 13.98 -0.05 -18.23
C ARG A 230 13.20 1.10 -17.59
N PRO A 231 13.65 2.35 -17.72
CA PRO A 231 12.98 3.48 -17.10
C PRO A 231 11.52 3.64 -17.56
N GLU A 232 10.63 3.55 -16.59
CA GLU A 232 9.23 3.89 -16.65
C GLU A 232 8.93 4.77 -15.44
N PHE A 233 8.84 6.06 -15.69
CA PHE A 233 8.36 6.99 -14.68
C PHE A 233 7.72 8.18 -15.35
N ALA A 234 6.92 8.88 -14.56
CA ALA A 234 6.28 10.11 -14.98
C ALA A 234 6.58 11.22 -13.99
N ALA A 235 6.76 12.41 -14.52
CA ALA A 235 6.98 13.62 -13.76
C ALA A 235 6.05 14.73 -14.26
N LEU A 236 5.59 15.59 -13.35
CA LEU A 236 4.79 16.77 -13.65
C LEU A 236 5.44 18.03 -13.08
N SER A 237 5.18 19.17 -13.70
CA SER A 237 5.42 20.45 -13.04
C SER A 237 4.49 20.61 -11.84
N PRO A 238 4.86 21.42 -10.82
CA PRO A 238 4.00 21.65 -9.67
C PRO A 238 2.62 22.19 -10.05
N ASP A 239 2.51 23.01 -11.09
CA ASP A 239 1.21 23.51 -11.59
C ASP A 239 0.48 22.51 -12.51
N GLY A 240 1.06 21.34 -12.75
CA GLY A 240 0.49 20.29 -13.60
C GLY A 240 0.50 20.60 -15.09
N ARG A 241 1.06 21.74 -15.52
CA ARG A 241 1.08 22.22 -16.92
C ARG A 241 2.02 21.48 -17.86
N VAL A 242 2.97 20.75 -17.30
CA VAL A 242 4.00 20.04 -18.06
C VAL A 242 4.03 18.61 -17.57
N ALA A 243 3.97 17.66 -18.50
CA ALA A 243 4.20 16.25 -18.22
C ALA A 243 5.46 15.78 -18.93
N LEU A 244 6.29 15.04 -18.20
CA LEU A 244 7.47 14.39 -18.73
C LEU A 244 7.39 12.90 -18.39
N ARG A 245 7.49 12.03 -19.39
CA ARG A 245 7.50 10.58 -19.22
C ARG A 245 8.75 9.96 -19.81
N ALA A 246 9.35 9.03 -19.09
CA ALA A 246 10.28 8.08 -19.64
C ALA A 246 9.56 6.73 -19.84
N THR A 247 9.72 6.10 -21.00
CA THR A 247 9.19 4.76 -21.27
C THR A 247 10.24 3.89 -21.93
N THR A 248 10.17 2.58 -21.66
CA THR A 248 11.08 1.61 -22.28
C THR A 248 10.32 0.70 -23.22
N GLY A 249 10.57 0.85 -24.53
CA GLY A 249 10.10 -0.10 -25.55
C GLY A 249 11.11 -1.22 -25.78
N ALA A 250 10.76 -2.14 -26.70
CA ALA A 250 11.61 -3.29 -27.02
C ALA A 250 13.02 -2.90 -27.52
N ALA A 251 13.12 -1.85 -28.34
CA ALA A 251 14.37 -1.42 -28.98
C ALA A 251 14.88 -0.04 -28.53
N ARG A 252 14.04 0.77 -27.87
CA ARG A 252 14.38 2.16 -27.52
C ARG A 252 13.83 2.57 -26.17
N VAL A 253 14.57 3.42 -25.48
CA VAL A 253 14.05 4.28 -24.41
C VAL A 253 13.55 5.57 -25.03
N ARG A 254 12.36 6.02 -24.64
CA ARG A 254 11.77 7.29 -25.09
C ARG A 254 11.58 8.21 -23.91
N VAL A 255 12.07 9.43 -24.04
CA VAL A 255 11.81 10.52 -23.11
C VAL A 255 10.95 11.55 -23.82
N ILE A 256 9.77 11.82 -23.28
CA ILE A 256 8.75 12.65 -23.89
C ILE A 256 8.38 13.76 -22.91
N ALA A 257 8.34 15.00 -23.40
CA ALA A 257 7.78 16.13 -22.66
C ALA A 257 6.63 16.75 -23.46
N VAL A 258 5.50 17.02 -22.80
CA VAL A 258 4.30 17.61 -23.39
C VAL A 258 3.73 18.69 -22.46
N PRO A 259 3.31 19.85 -22.99
CA PRO A 259 2.37 20.73 -22.29
C PRO A 259 1.04 19.99 -22.08
N THR A 260 0.42 20.17 -20.92
CA THR A 260 -0.88 19.56 -20.56
C THR A 260 -2.05 20.52 -20.81
N ASP A 261 -1.80 21.83 -20.76
CA ASP A 261 -2.73 22.87 -21.19
C ASP A 261 -2.78 22.91 -22.74
N ARG A 262 -3.97 22.75 -23.33
CA ARG A 262 -4.18 23.06 -24.75
C ARG A 262 -4.09 24.58 -24.94
N PRO A 263 -3.45 25.12 -26.01
CA PRO A 263 -4.04 26.31 -26.62
C PRO A 263 -5.43 25.92 -27.10
N GLY A 264 -6.45 26.62 -26.62
CA GLY A 264 -7.83 26.42 -27.05
C GLY A 264 -7.85 26.31 -28.56
N ARG A 265 -8.55 25.30 -29.07
CA ARG A 265 -9.07 25.36 -30.44
C ARG A 265 -9.89 26.64 -30.44
N ASP A 266 -9.40 27.67 -31.14
CA ASP A 266 -10.25 28.81 -31.43
C ASP A 266 -11.58 28.27 -31.94
N ALA A 267 -12.66 28.81 -31.38
CA ALA A 267 -13.96 28.78 -32.00
C ALA A 267 -13.85 29.54 -33.33
N ALA A 268 -13.30 28.86 -34.34
CA ALA A 268 -13.14 29.35 -35.70
C ALA A 268 -13.49 28.23 -36.67
N SER A 269 -14.79 28.00 -36.85
CA SER A 269 -15.44 27.87 -38.16
C SER A 269 -16.86 27.33 -38.02
N CYS A 270 -17.80 28.19 -38.45
CA CYS A 270 -19.20 27.97 -38.86
C CYS A 270 -20.20 27.47 -37.81
#